data_AF-A0A815U6M8-F1
#
_entry.id   AF-A0A815U6M8-F1
#
_cell.length_a   1.000
_cell.length_b   1.000
_cell.length_c   1.000
_cell.angle_alpha   90.00
_cell.angle_beta   90.00
_cell.angle_gamma   90.00
#
_symmetry.space_group_name_H-M   'P 1'
#
loop_
_entity.id
_entity.type
_entity.pdbx_description
1 polymer ?
#
loop_
_entity_poly.entity_id
_entity_poly.type
_entity_poly.pdbx_seq_one_letter_code
_entity_poly.pdbx_strand_id
1 'polypeptide(L)'
;MFILQNTDTPAMTLGDLKISNISHIEGIQAQFDLIFNITETSKGLCIGIEYCKDLFDKSTIAKLAYYYQRFIETAVDFPNKRLSDINILSNEELQQLQHWNIMQLESLEENRLHLLFEQTVEKSEDKTALVYEEKQLSYATLNQLANKLAHVLIKHKVAPENLIGISVPKELELIIGLLAILKSGGTYVPLDPEYPQDRLNYMIKDANLTIVLTIRALEKRFSDFKGVVIFIEEDEDFLMQSLANLNISILPDSLAYIIYTSRSTGKPKGVAMSHRSIVNRMLWMKKKYFTEINPIVLQKASYNFDASLWEIFIPLICGGKLVLLSNEEAKDIYALEGLIKRHQINSIEFTPSVIALLLDTDILKYPCLKYIFSSSEPLSASLFNKYRKTNYSAKIINLYGPTEAAIDSTSYECENKNYKSDIPIGRPITNTQ
;
A
#
# COMPACT_ATOMS: atom_id res chain seq x y z
N MET A 1 -0.20 4.03 -38.55
CA MET A 1 -0.72 4.80 -39.71
C MET A 1 -2.11 4.28 -40.06
N PHE A 2 -3.04 5.17 -40.42
CA PHE A 2 -4.40 4.81 -40.83
C PHE A 2 -4.61 5.24 -42.29
N ILE A 3 -5.03 4.32 -43.14
CA ILE A 3 -5.27 4.55 -44.57
C ILE A 3 -6.68 4.08 -44.89
N LEU A 4 -7.51 4.99 -45.42
CA LEU A 4 -8.82 4.66 -45.99
C LEU A 4 -8.78 4.90 -47.49
N GLN A 5 -8.92 3.82 -48.26
CA GLN A 5 -9.05 3.83 -49.71
C GLN A 5 -10.53 3.65 -50.06
N ASN A 6 -11.21 4.75 -50.34
CA ASN A 6 -12.62 4.83 -50.73
C ASN A 6 -12.79 5.23 -52.21
N THR A 7 -11.76 5.00 -53.03
CA THR A 7 -11.81 5.29 -54.48
C THR A 7 -12.03 3.97 -55.21
N ASP A 8 -13.03 3.91 -56.08
CA ASP A 8 -13.28 2.72 -56.90
C ASP A 8 -12.04 2.37 -57.73
N THR A 9 -11.48 1.18 -57.54
CA THR A 9 -10.41 0.65 -58.39
C THR A 9 -11.06 -0.09 -59.56
N PRO A 10 -11.16 0.48 -60.76
CA PRO A 10 -11.81 -0.17 -61.89
C PRO A 10 -11.09 -1.48 -62.25
N ALA A 11 -11.85 -2.51 -62.59
CA ALA A 11 -11.30 -3.77 -63.09
C ALA A 11 -10.54 -3.48 -64.40
N MET A 12 -9.22 -3.62 -64.37
CA MET A 12 -8.40 -3.38 -65.55
C MET A 12 -8.44 -4.64 -66.42
N THR A 13 -8.91 -4.50 -67.66
CA THR A 13 -8.94 -5.58 -68.65
C THR A 13 -7.95 -5.26 -69.75
N LEU A 14 -7.12 -6.24 -70.14
CA LEU A 14 -6.21 -6.12 -71.27
C LEU A 14 -6.61 -7.15 -72.34
N GLY A 15 -7.54 -6.79 -73.22
CA GLY A 15 -8.17 -7.72 -74.15
C GLY A 15 -8.96 -8.80 -73.39
N ASP A 16 -8.70 -10.08 -73.69
CA ASP A 16 -9.34 -11.22 -73.02
C ASP A 16 -8.73 -11.54 -71.64
N LEU A 17 -7.68 -10.81 -71.22
CA LEU A 17 -7.02 -11.01 -69.92
C LEU A 17 -7.69 -10.18 -68.84
N LYS A 18 -8.16 -10.87 -67.80
CA LYS A 18 -8.66 -10.26 -66.56
C LYS A 18 -7.48 -9.98 -65.63
N ILE A 19 -7.16 -8.71 -65.40
CA ILE A 19 -6.13 -8.32 -64.44
C ILE A 19 -6.79 -8.24 -63.06
N SER A 20 -6.30 -9.04 -62.12
CA SER A 20 -6.64 -8.92 -60.70
C SER A 20 -5.44 -8.37 -59.94
N ASN A 21 -5.68 -7.41 -59.06
CA ASN A 21 -4.64 -6.96 -58.12
C ASN A 21 -4.19 -8.15 -57.26
N ILE A 22 -2.88 -8.31 -57.12
CA ILE A 22 -2.31 -9.25 -56.16
C ILE A 22 -2.53 -8.65 -54.78
N SER A 23 -3.44 -9.24 -54.00
CA SER A 23 -3.78 -8.75 -52.66
C SER A 23 -2.68 -9.02 -51.62
N HIS A 24 -1.66 -9.81 -51.96
CA HIS A 24 -0.55 -10.15 -51.08
C HIS A 24 0.78 -10.18 -51.84
N ILE A 25 1.63 -9.19 -51.59
CA ILE A 25 3.04 -9.27 -51.95
C ILE A 25 3.73 -10.00 -50.79
N GLU A 26 4.27 -11.20 -51.04
CA GLU A 26 5.19 -11.84 -50.09
C GLU A 26 6.43 -10.95 -49.94
N GLY A 27 6.74 -10.52 -48.72
CA GLY A 27 7.94 -9.73 -48.42
C GLY A 27 7.72 -8.28 -47.95
N ILE A 28 6.54 -7.92 -47.43
CA ILE A 28 6.33 -6.59 -46.85
C ILE A 28 7.19 -6.44 -45.59
N GLN A 29 8.25 -5.63 -45.68
CA GLN A 29 8.87 -5.03 -44.50
C GLN A 29 7.88 -4.01 -43.91
N ALA A 30 7.57 -4.15 -42.63
CA ALA A 30 6.76 -3.17 -41.92
C ALA A 30 7.49 -1.82 -41.91
N GLN A 31 6.97 -0.83 -42.64
CA GLN A 31 7.56 0.52 -42.70
C GLN A 31 7.21 1.37 -41.47
N PHE A 32 6.18 0.95 -40.73
CA PHE A 32 5.71 1.52 -39.48
C PHE A 32 5.38 0.40 -38.50
N ASP A 33 5.29 0.73 -37.20
CA ASP A 33 4.95 -0.25 -36.16
C ASP A 33 3.61 -0.95 -36.42
N LEU A 34 2.61 -0.19 -36.89
CA LEU A 34 1.25 -0.65 -37.16
C LEU A 34 0.58 0.20 -38.26
N ILE A 35 0.00 -0.46 -39.27
CA ILE A 35 -0.76 0.16 -40.36
C ILE A 35 -2.14 -0.50 -40.47
N PHE A 36 -3.19 0.31 -40.43
CA PHE A 36 -4.55 -0.11 -40.79
C PHE A 36 -4.84 0.37 -42.21
N ASN A 37 -5.02 -0.58 -43.12
CA ASN A 37 -5.40 -0.36 -44.51
C ASN A 37 -6.86 -0.77 -44.68
N ILE A 38 -7.73 0.21 -44.88
CA ILE A 38 -9.16 -0.02 -45.06
C ILE A 38 -9.51 0.27 -46.51
N THR A 39 -10.10 -0.70 -47.17
CA THR A 39 -10.55 -0.59 -48.55
C THR A 39 -12.04 -0.84 -48.60
N GLU A 40 -12.79 0.09 -49.18
CA GLU A 40 -14.21 -0.12 -49.44
C GLU A 40 -14.38 -1.07 -50.63
N THR A 41 -15.24 -2.08 -50.48
CA THR A 41 -15.54 -3.06 -51.52
C THR A 41 -17.05 -3.17 -51.68
N SER A 42 -17.50 -3.80 -52.76
CA SER A 42 -18.94 -4.07 -53.00
C SER A 42 -19.60 -4.93 -51.91
N LYS A 43 -18.83 -5.58 -51.03
CA LYS A 43 -19.33 -6.39 -49.90
C LYS A 43 -19.21 -5.67 -48.54
N GLY A 44 -18.70 -4.44 -48.51
CA GLY A 44 -18.42 -3.68 -47.29
C GLY A 44 -16.93 -3.31 -47.14
N LEU A 45 -16.54 -2.90 -45.94
CA LEU A 45 -15.17 -2.52 -45.62
C LEU A 45 -14.27 -3.75 -45.42
N CYS A 46 -13.17 -3.81 -46.15
CA CYS A 46 -12.09 -4.77 -45.94
C CYS A 46 -10.96 -4.09 -45.15
N ILE A 47 -10.51 -4.71 -44.06
CA ILE A 47 -9.48 -4.16 -43.17
C ILE A 47 -8.27 -5.07 -43.19
N GLY A 48 -7.16 -4.58 -43.75
CA GLY A 48 -5.84 -5.18 -43.64
C GLY A 48 -5.05 -4.52 -42.51
N ILE A 49 -4.38 -5.32 -41.69
CA ILE A 49 -3.48 -4.80 -40.65
C ILE A 49 -2.06 -5.33 -40.91
N GLU A 50 -1.14 -4.41 -41.17
CA GLU A 50 0.29 -4.68 -41.28
C GLU A 50 0.98 -4.23 -39.99
N TYR A 51 1.93 -5.01 -39.48
CA TYR A 51 2.53 -4.76 -38.18
C TYR A 51 3.97 -5.27 -38.07
N CYS A 52 4.75 -4.61 -37.22
CA CYS A 52 6.11 -5.03 -36.89
C CYS A 52 6.09 -6.26 -35.97
N LYS A 53 6.67 -7.38 -36.43
CA LYS A 53 6.69 -8.65 -35.67
C LYS A 53 7.60 -8.62 -34.43
N ASP A 54 8.55 -7.69 -34.38
CA ASP A 54 9.40 -7.50 -33.20
C ASP A 54 8.63 -6.84 -32.05
N LEU A 55 7.52 -6.16 -32.35
CA LEU A 55 6.68 -5.46 -31.38
C LEU A 55 5.36 -6.18 -31.07
N PHE A 56 4.76 -6.84 -32.07
CA PHE A 56 3.45 -7.48 -31.93
C PHE A 56 3.45 -8.92 -32.41
N ASP A 57 2.73 -9.77 -31.69
CA ASP A 57 2.39 -11.11 -32.14
C ASP A 57 1.03 -11.10 -32.88
N LYS A 58 0.76 -12.18 -33.63
CA LYS A 58 -0.50 -12.32 -34.37
C LYS A 58 -1.73 -12.27 -33.43
N SER A 59 -1.58 -12.77 -32.20
CA SER A 59 -2.69 -12.85 -31.24
C SER A 59 -3.11 -11.46 -30.75
N THR A 60 -2.14 -10.56 -30.50
CA THR A 60 -2.37 -9.16 -30.14
C THR A 60 -3.06 -8.40 -31.26
N ILE A 61 -2.60 -8.59 -32.50
CA ILE A 61 -3.21 -7.94 -33.67
C ILE A 61 -4.63 -8.44 -33.92
N ALA A 62 -4.89 -9.75 -33.74
CA ALA A 62 -6.23 -10.29 -33.83
C ALA A 62 -7.18 -9.69 -32.78
N LYS A 63 -6.70 -9.49 -31.55
CA LYS A 63 -7.47 -8.79 -30.50
C LYS A 63 -7.72 -7.32 -30.86
N LEU A 64 -6.72 -6.60 -31.37
CA LEU A 64 -6.90 -5.22 -31.83
C LEU A 64 -7.93 -5.11 -32.97
N ALA A 65 -7.89 -6.04 -33.93
CA ALA A 65 -8.89 -6.12 -35.00
C ALA A 65 -10.31 -6.34 -34.45
N TYR A 66 -10.44 -7.26 -33.49
CA TYR A 66 -11.70 -7.52 -32.79
C TYR A 66 -12.24 -6.27 -32.08
N TYR A 67 -11.41 -5.58 -31.31
CA TYR A 67 -11.80 -4.34 -30.63
C TYR A 67 -12.17 -3.21 -31.60
N TYR A 68 -11.45 -3.10 -32.71
CA TYR A 68 -11.74 -2.08 -33.73
C TYR A 68 -13.08 -2.34 -34.42
N GLN A 69 -13.38 -3.61 -34.75
CA GLN A 69 -14.69 -4.00 -35.28
C GLN A 69 -15.81 -3.66 -34.29
N ARG A 70 -15.66 -4.05 -33.01
CA ARG A 70 -16.62 -3.76 -31.94
C ARG A 70 -16.88 -2.26 -31.77
N PHE A 71 -15.83 -1.46 -31.88
CA PHE A 71 -15.93 -0.01 -31.83
C PHE A 71 -16.79 0.54 -32.98
N ILE A 72 -16.53 0.10 -34.23
CA ILE A 72 -17.32 0.53 -35.40
C ILE A 72 -18.78 0.13 -35.25
N GLU A 73 -19.05 -1.14 -34.91
CA GLU A 73 -20.42 -1.64 -34.71
C GLU A 73 -21.17 -0.80 -33.67
N THR A 74 -20.55 -0.55 -32.51
CA THR A 74 -21.16 0.23 -31.44
C THR A 74 -21.37 1.70 -31.81
N ALA A 75 -20.43 2.29 -32.56
CA ALA A 75 -20.55 3.67 -33.03
C ALA A 75 -21.68 3.84 -34.06
N VAL A 76 -21.91 2.83 -34.92
CA VAL A 76 -23.00 2.83 -35.91
C VAL A 76 -24.36 2.62 -35.24
N ASP A 77 -24.45 1.71 -34.27
CA ASP A 77 -25.69 1.45 -33.53
C ASP A 77 -26.11 2.64 -32.64
N PHE A 78 -25.14 3.43 -32.17
CA PHE A 78 -25.37 4.57 -31.27
C PHE A 78 -24.64 5.85 -31.74
N PRO A 79 -25.03 6.46 -32.87
CA PRO A 79 -24.27 7.54 -33.52
C PRO A 79 -24.22 8.85 -32.71
N ASN A 80 -25.15 9.03 -31.76
CA ASN A 80 -25.21 10.20 -30.88
C ASN A 80 -24.53 9.97 -29.52
N LYS A 81 -23.96 8.79 -29.26
CA LYS A 81 -23.28 8.47 -28.00
C LYS A 81 -21.91 9.14 -27.98
N ARG A 82 -21.47 9.64 -26.82
CA ARG A 82 -20.12 10.17 -26.68
C ARG A 82 -19.11 9.04 -26.89
N LEU A 83 -18.02 9.33 -27.59
CA LEU A 83 -16.95 8.36 -27.83
C LEU A 83 -16.39 7.77 -26.51
N SER A 84 -16.36 8.57 -25.43
CA SER A 84 -15.94 8.14 -24.09
C SER A 84 -16.81 7.04 -23.47
N ASP A 85 -18.06 6.90 -23.94
CA ASP A 85 -19.04 6.01 -23.34
C ASP A 85 -19.18 4.70 -24.16
N ILE A 86 -18.40 4.56 -25.24
CA ILE A 86 -18.35 3.34 -26.05
C ILE A 86 -17.48 2.31 -25.34
N ASN A 87 -18.09 1.18 -24.97
CA ASN A 87 -17.36 0.05 -24.40
C ASN A 87 -16.93 -0.89 -25.53
N ILE A 88 -15.63 -1.10 -25.66
CA ILE A 88 -15.03 -1.98 -26.68
C ILE A 88 -14.83 -3.42 -26.19
N LEU A 89 -14.93 -3.66 -24.89
CA LEU A 89 -14.71 -4.97 -24.29
C LEU A 89 -15.88 -5.93 -24.55
N SER A 90 -15.58 -7.22 -24.68
CA SER A 90 -16.62 -8.24 -24.74
C SER A 90 -17.28 -8.47 -23.38
N ASN A 91 -18.42 -9.16 -23.37
CA ASN A 91 -19.08 -9.55 -22.12
C ASN A 91 -18.20 -10.52 -21.32
N GLU A 92 -17.46 -11.41 -22.00
CA GLU A 92 -16.51 -12.34 -21.37
C GLU A 92 -15.35 -11.60 -20.70
N GLU A 93 -14.83 -10.54 -21.34
CA GLU A 93 -13.76 -9.71 -20.77
C GLU A 93 -14.24 -8.89 -19.58
N LEU A 94 -15.46 -8.34 -19.64
CA LEU A 94 -16.08 -7.68 -18.50
C LEU A 94 -16.29 -8.63 -17.32
N GLN A 95 -16.76 -9.85 -17.60
CA GLN A 95 -16.89 -10.90 -16.59
C GLN A 95 -15.53 -11.31 -16.02
N GLN A 96 -14.49 -11.35 -16.85
CA GLN A 96 -13.13 -11.64 -16.40
C GLN A 96 -12.58 -10.54 -15.48
N LEU A 97 -12.79 -9.26 -15.82
CA LEU A 97 -12.44 -8.13 -14.96
C LEU A 97 -13.19 -8.19 -13.63
N GLN A 98 -14.49 -8.49 -13.66
CA GLN A 98 -15.26 -8.72 -12.44
C GLN A 98 -14.66 -9.86 -11.63
N HIS A 99 -14.33 -10.99 -12.26
CA HIS A 99 -13.75 -12.15 -11.57
C HIS A 99 -12.40 -11.85 -10.91
N TRP A 100 -11.55 -11.01 -11.52
CA TRP A 100 -10.31 -10.55 -10.89
C TRP A 100 -10.55 -9.69 -9.64
N ASN A 101 -11.72 -9.05 -9.56
CA ASN A 101 -12.16 -8.23 -8.44
C ASN A 101 -13.06 -8.98 -7.44
N ILE A 102 -13.42 -10.25 -7.71
CA ILE A 102 -14.17 -11.08 -6.75
C ILE A 102 -13.20 -11.53 -5.65
N MET A 103 -13.15 -10.76 -4.57
CA MET A 103 -12.74 -11.24 -3.26
C MET A 103 -13.98 -11.40 -2.39
N GLN A 104 -14.02 -12.46 -1.58
CA GLN A 104 -15.11 -12.69 -0.63
C GLN A 104 -15.19 -11.47 0.30
N LEU A 105 -16.35 -10.80 0.33
CA LEU A 105 -16.55 -9.67 1.23
C LEU A 105 -16.56 -10.19 2.67
N GLU A 106 -15.55 -9.80 3.43
CA GLU A 106 -15.44 -10.15 4.85
C GLU A 106 -16.02 -9.02 5.70
N SER A 107 -16.88 -9.34 6.66
CA SER A 107 -17.46 -8.36 7.58
C SER A 107 -16.39 -7.80 8.51
N LEU A 108 -16.40 -6.49 8.70
CA LEU A 108 -15.46 -5.74 9.55
C LEU A 108 -16.15 -4.97 10.67
N GLU A 109 -17.45 -5.19 10.87
CA GLU A 109 -18.28 -4.38 11.78
C GLU A 109 -17.79 -4.39 13.23
N GLU A 110 -17.33 -5.54 13.71
CA GLU A 110 -16.94 -5.75 15.11
C GLU A 110 -15.48 -5.34 15.40
N ASN A 111 -14.69 -5.01 14.37
CA ASN A 111 -13.25 -4.87 14.52
C ASN A 111 -12.78 -3.40 14.51
N ARG A 112 -12.03 -3.02 15.53
CA ARG A 112 -11.20 -1.80 15.54
C ARG A 112 -9.76 -2.19 15.83
N LEU A 113 -8.84 -1.31 15.46
CA LEU A 113 -7.42 -1.60 15.61
C LEU A 113 -7.01 -1.84 17.08
N HIS A 114 -7.55 -1.03 18.00
CA HIS A 114 -7.34 -1.21 19.43
C HIS A 114 -8.02 -2.48 19.97
N LEU A 115 -9.23 -2.83 19.48
CA LEU A 115 -9.92 -4.07 19.89
C LEU A 115 -9.15 -5.32 19.45
N LEU A 116 -8.58 -5.34 18.24
CA LEU A 116 -7.74 -6.46 17.78
C LEU A 116 -6.49 -6.62 18.65
N PHE A 117 -5.92 -5.52 19.13
CA PHE A 117 -4.83 -5.55 20.09
C PHE A 117 -5.29 -6.09 21.46
N GLU A 118 -6.42 -5.61 22.00
CA GLU A 118 -6.97 -6.08 23.28
C GLU A 118 -7.29 -7.58 23.26
N GLN A 119 -7.92 -8.08 22.19
CA GLN A 119 -8.15 -9.52 21.98
C GLN A 119 -6.87 -10.34 21.94
N THR A 120 -5.76 -9.73 21.52
CA THR A 120 -4.44 -10.37 21.51
C THR A 120 -3.81 -10.36 22.89
N VAL A 121 -3.99 -9.27 23.66
CA VAL A 121 -3.54 -9.16 25.05
C VAL A 121 -4.10 -10.32 25.88
N GLU A 122 -5.41 -10.56 25.83
CA GLU A 122 -6.08 -11.67 26.54
C GLU A 122 -5.45 -13.06 26.29
N LYS A 123 -4.80 -13.25 25.13
CA LYS A 123 -4.22 -14.54 24.72
C LYS A 123 -2.71 -14.61 24.91
N SER A 124 -2.05 -13.50 25.22
CA SER A 124 -0.58 -13.37 25.17
C SER A 124 -0.02 -12.39 26.20
N GLU A 125 -0.72 -12.21 27.33
CA GLU A 125 -0.43 -11.23 28.39
C GLU A 125 1.05 -11.14 28.77
N ASP A 126 1.70 -12.29 29.02
CA ASP A 126 3.09 -12.37 29.47
C ASP A 126 4.14 -12.30 28.36
N LYS A 127 3.73 -12.35 27.08
CA LYS A 127 4.69 -12.31 25.97
C LYS A 127 5.23 -10.89 25.78
N THR A 128 6.49 -10.77 25.40
CA THR A 128 7.09 -9.49 24.98
C THR A 128 6.39 -8.96 23.74
N ALA A 129 5.73 -7.81 23.86
CA ALA A 129 5.05 -7.13 22.76
C ALA A 129 5.96 -6.12 22.07
N LEU A 130 6.72 -5.34 22.85
CA LEU A 130 7.46 -4.17 22.37
C LEU A 130 8.88 -4.15 22.96
N VAL A 131 9.86 -3.85 22.11
CA VAL A 131 11.27 -3.73 22.47
C VAL A 131 11.83 -2.42 21.91
N TYR A 132 12.54 -1.67 22.75
CA TYR A 132 13.35 -0.53 22.36
C TYR A 132 14.65 -0.57 23.15
N GLU A 133 15.78 -0.70 22.46
CA GLU A 133 17.08 -0.97 23.07
C GLU A 133 16.99 -2.15 24.06
N GLU A 134 17.42 -1.95 25.32
CA GLU A 134 17.38 -2.96 26.38
C GLU A 134 16.03 -2.98 27.12
N LYS A 135 15.11 -2.05 26.83
CA LYS A 135 13.78 -1.99 27.46
C LYS A 135 12.79 -2.87 26.71
N GLN A 136 11.94 -3.56 27.47
CA GLN A 136 10.91 -4.44 26.93
C GLN A 136 9.60 -4.29 27.70
N LEU A 137 8.47 -4.31 26.97
CA LEU A 137 7.14 -4.35 27.56
C LEU A 137 6.42 -5.63 27.14
N SER A 138 5.77 -6.29 28.10
CA SER A 138 4.82 -7.35 27.80
C SER A 138 3.54 -6.78 27.19
N TYR A 139 2.70 -7.65 26.62
CA TYR A 139 1.36 -7.26 26.16
C TYR A 139 0.52 -6.68 27.29
N ALA A 140 0.54 -7.29 28.47
CA ALA A 140 -0.19 -6.79 29.64
C ALA A 140 0.29 -5.39 30.05
N THR A 141 1.60 -5.18 30.19
CA THR A 141 2.16 -3.89 30.60
C THR A 141 1.89 -2.81 29.56
N LEU A 142 2.10 -3.11 28.27
CA LEU A 142 1.81 -2.16 27.19
C LEU A 142 0.33 -1.76 27.18
N ASN A 143 -0.57 -2.73 27.33
CA ASN A 143 -2.01 -2.46 27.38
C ASN A 143 -2.40 -1.60 28.57
N GLN A 144 -1.85 -1.89 29.75
CA GLN A 144 -2.10 -1.13 30.98
C GLN A 144 -1.63 0.32 30.88
N LEU A 145 -0.43 0.56 30.35
CA LEU A 145 0.10 1.91 30.13
C LEU A 145 -0.76 2.68 29.13
N ALA A 146 -1.13 2.04 28.01
CA ALA A 146 -2.01 2.63 27.02
C ALA A 146 -3.41 2.93 27.58
N ASN A 147 -3.96 2.05 28.43
CA ASN A 147 -5.25 2.27 29.10
C ASN A 147 -5.20 3.46 30.04
N LYS A 148 -4.19 3.55 30.90
CA LYS A 148 -4.01 4.71 31.80
C LYS A 148 -3.97 6.02 31.02
N LEU A 149 -3.16 6.07 29.97
CA LEU A 149 -3.09 7.26 29.12
C LEU A 149 -4.42 7.54 28.42
N ALA A 150 -5.13 6.51 27.96
CA ALA A 150 -6.45 6.68 27.35
C ALA A 150 -7.47 7.27 28.34
N HIS A 151 -7.45 6.86 29.62
CA HIS A 151 -8.27 7.48 30.66
C HIS A 151 -7.90 8.95 30.91
N VAL A 152 -6.61 9.32 30.86
CA VAL A 152 -6.19 10.73 30.88
C VAL A 152 -6.77 11.50 29.70
N LEU A 153 -6.76 10.93 28.49
CA LEU A 153 -7.37 11.54 27.31
C LEU A 153 -8.88 11.76 27.49
N ILE A 154 -9.60 10.79 28.07
CA ILE A 154 -11.02 10.94 28.39
C ILE A 154 -11.28 12.05 29.40
N LYS A 155 -10.44 12.22 30.43
CA LYS A 155 -10.55 13.37 31.36
C LYS A 155 -10.39 14.71 30.66
N HIS A 156 -9.60 14.77 29.60
CA HIS A 156 -9.46 15.93 28.71
C HIS A 156 -10.56 16.05 27.66
N LYS A 157 -11.67 15.30 27.82
CA LYS A 157 -12.86 15.33 26.97
C LYS A 157 -12.60 14.87 25.54
N VAL A 158 -11.60 14.00 25.33
CA VAL A 158 -11.47 13.29 24.06
C VAL A 158 -12.69 12.41 23.84
N ALA A 159 -13.24 12.49 22.63
CA ALA A 159 -14.34 11.70 22.14
C ALA A 159 -14.02 11.17 20.72
N PRO A 160 -14.79 10.20 20.21
CA PRO A 160 -14.67 9.77 18.82
C PRO A 160 -14.62 10.93 17.83
N GLU A 161 -13.77 10.80 16.80
CA GLU A 161 -13.49 11.83 15.77
C GLU A 161 -12.65 13.05 16.23
N ASN A 162 -12.22 13.11 17.50
CA ASN A 162 -11.27 14.14 17.90
C ASN A 162 -9.87 13.86 17.33
N LEU A 163 -9.32 14.85 16.63
CA LEU A 163 -7.98 14.79 16.08
C LEU A 163 -6.96 15.15 17.16
N ILE A 164 -6.00 14.26 17.40
CA ILE A 164 -4.96 14.41 18.41
C ILE A 164 -3.61 14.37 17.71
N GLY A 165 -2.87 15.49 17.78
CA GLY A 165 -1.49 15.50 17.31
C GLY A 165 -0.62 14.64 18.21
N ILE A 166 0.23 13.77 17.64
CA ILE A 166 1.21 13.00 18.42
C ILE A 166 2.62 13.36 17.96
N SER A 167 3.41 13.93 18.87
CA SER A 167 4.79 14.35 18.60
C SER A 167 5.73 13.75 19.64
N VAL A 168 6.25 12.57 19.33
CA VAL A 168 7.10 11.79 20.24
C VAL A 168 8.26 11.18 19.43
N PRO A 169 9.48 11.08 19.99
CA PRO A 169 10.54 10.29 19.38
C PRO A 169 10.10 8.83 19.20
N LYS A 170 10.80 8.09 18.34
CA LYS A 170 10.50 6.67 18.07
C LYS A 170 11.00 5.77 19.21
N GLU A 171 10.30 5.86 20.33
CA GLU A 171 10.55 5.14 21.59
C GLU A 171 9.27 4.43 22.06
N LEU A 172 9.27 3.87 23.27
CA LEU A 172 8.13 3.13 23.82
C LEU A 172 6.86 3.99 23.91
N GLU A 173 7.05 5.26 24.27
CA GLU A 173 6.03 6.29 24.45
C GLU A 173 5.22 6.51 23.18
N LEU A 174 5.84 6.39 21.99
CA LEU A 174 5.12 6.50 20.71
C LEU A 174 4.03 5.43 20.61
N ILE A 175 4.38 4.18 20.89
CA ILE A 175 3.43 3.06 20.76
C ILE A 175 2.35 3.12 21.84
N ILE A 176 2.72 3.50 23.07
CA ILE A 176 1.77 3.73 24.16
C ILE A 176 0.78 4.84 23.76
N GLY A 177 1.27 5.96 23.24
CA GLY A 177 0.46 7.10 22.80
C GLY A 177 -0.48 6.77 21.66
N LEU A 178 0.00 6.07 20.63
CA LEU A 178 -0.84 5.64 19.50
C LEU A 178 -1.99 4.73 19.98
N LEU A 179 -1.68 3.72 20.81
CA LEU A 179 -2.71 2.83 21.37
C LEU A 179 -3.70 3.58 22.26
N ALA A 180 -3.21 4.51 23.10
CA ALA A 180 -4.06 5.30 23.98
C ALA A 180 -5.04 6.19 23.21
N ILE A 181 -4.58 6.86 22.16
CA ILE A 181 -5.42 7.66 21.27
C ILE A 181 -6.53 6.79 20.67
N LEU A 182 -6.17 5.64 20.08
CA LEU A 182 -7.14 4.74 19.47
C LEU A 182 -8.14 4.15 20.48
N LYS A 183 -7.70 3.85 21.70
CA LYS A 183 -8.56 3.35 22.80
C LYS A 183 -9.53 4.40 23.33
N SER A 184 -9.12 5.67 23.31
CA SER A 184 -10.00 6.80 23.68
C SER A 184 -11.01 7.17 22.58
N GLY A 185 -10.91 6.56 21.41
CA GLY A 185 -11.71 6.89 20.21
C GLY A 185 -11.15 8.05 19.39
N GLY A 186 -10.04 8.66 19.82
CA GLY A 186 -9.38 9.72 19.07
C GLY A 186 -8.70 9.22 17.80
N THR A 187 -8.46 10.15 16.90
CA THR A 187 -7.75 9.96 15.63
C THR A 187 -6.36 10.58 15.76
N TYR A 188 -5.30 9.80 15.59
CA TYR A 188 -3.95 10.36 15.72
C TYR A 188 -3.49 11.06 14.44
N VAL A 189 -2.79 12.17 14.61
CA VAL A 189 -2.11 12.91 13.54
C VAL A 189 -0.62 12.95 13.88
N PRO A 190 0.24 12.16 13.20
CA PRO A 190 1.68 12.19 13.41
C PRO A 190 2.26 13.59 13.18
N LEU A 191 3.06 14.06 14.14
CA LEU A 191 3.77 15.33 14.11
C LEU A 191 5.25 15.04 14.39
N ASP A 192 6.05 14.82 13.34
CA ASP A 192 7.48 14.49 13.50
C ASP A 192 8.24 15.55 14.34
N PRO A 193 8.83 15.17 15.49
CA PRO A 193 9.67 16.05 16.29
C PRO A 193 10.92 16.55 15.55
N GLU A 194 11.28 16.00 14.41
CA GLU A 194 12.40 16.47 13.59
C GLU A 194 11.96 17.49 12.52
N TYR A 195 10.66 17.67 12.30
CA TYR A 195 10.18 18.66 11.33
C TYR A 195 10.47 20.10 11.76
N PRO A 196 10.72 21.02 10.80
CA PRO A 196 10.78 22.45 11.08
C PRO A 196 9.50 22.95 11.75
N GLN A 197 9.63 23.93 12.65
CA GLN A 197 8.50 24.44 13.43
C GLN A 197 7.35 24.96 12.54
N ASP A 198 7.65 25.63 11.44
CA ASP A 198 6.64 26.12 10.49
C ASP A 198 5.80 25.01 9.88
N ARG A 199 6.41 23.83 9.64
CA ARG A 199 5.71 22.66 9.12
C ARG A 199 4.77 22.07 10.17
N LEU A 200 5.21 21.97 11.43
CA LEU A 200 4.36 21.53 12.54
C LEU A 200 3.19 22.50 12.72
N ASN A 201 3.45 23.81 12.76
CA ASN A 201 2.43 24.83 12.89
C ASN A 201 1.41 24.78 11.75
N TYR A 202 1.86 24.53 10.51
CA TYR A 202 0.97 24.33 9.38
C TYR A 202 0.05 23.11 9.59
N MET A 203 0.60 21.95 9.94
CA MET A 203 -0.18 20.73 10.14
C MET A 203 -1.18 20.88 11.30
N ILE A 204 -0.75 21.49 12.42
CA ILE A 204 -1.62 21.80 13.56
C ILE A 204 -2.80 22.68 13.14
N LYS A 205 -2.53 23.72 12.35
CA LYS A 205 -3.55 24.64 11.87
C LYS A 205 -4.48 24.00 10.84
N ASP A 206 -3.93 23.24 9.90
CA ASP A 206 -4.68 22.60 8.81
C ASP A 206 -5.61 21.50 9.33
N ALA A 207 -5.13 20.68 10.27
CA ALA A 207 -5.93 19.68 10.96
C ALA A 207 -6.79 20.26 12.11
N ASN A 208 -6.72 21.57 12.37
CA ASN A 208 -7.44 22.25 13.45
C ASN A 208 -7.28 21.53 14.81
N LEU A 209 -6.04 21.13 15.14
CA LEU A 209 -5.78 20.34 16.35
C LEU A 209 -6.04 21.19 17.60
N THR A 210 -6.76 20.62 18.56
CA THR A 210 -6.99 21.22 19.89
C THR A 210 -6.26 20.49 21.00
N ILE A 211 -5.69 19.32 20.70
CA ILE A 211 -4.92 18.50 21.64
C ILE A 211 -3.64 18.01 20.96
N VAL A 212 -2.52 18.12 21.65
CA VAL A 212 -1.24 17.51 21.26
C VAL A 212 -0.75 16.63 22.40
N LEU A 213 -0.48 15.37 22.08
CA LEU A 213 0.17 14.40 22.93
C LEU A 213 1.68 14.40 22.63
N THR A 214 2.51 14.63 23.65
CA THR A 214 3.97 14.73 23.50
C THR A 214 4.69 14.31 24.78
N ILE A 215 6.00 14.53 24.84
CA ILE A 215 6.82 14.34 26.04
C ILE A 215 7.32 15.68 26.56
N ARG A 216 7.63 15.77 27.86
CA ARG A 216 8.10 17.00 28.54
C ARG A 216 9.35 17.57 27.89
N ALA A 217 10.25 16.71 27.39
CA ALA A 217 11.44 17.14 26.66
C ALA A 217 11.12 17.98 25.41
N LEU A 218 9.93 17.82 24.84
CA LEU A 218 9.45 18.54 23.65
C LEU A 218 8.46 19.68 23.97
N GLU A 219 8.18 19.97 25.25
CA GLU A 219 7.22 20.99 25.68
C GLU A 219 7.43 22.36 24.98
N LYS A 220 8.69 22.80 24.88
CA LYS A 220 9.05 24.07 24.23
C LYS A 220 8.65 24.14 22.75
N ARG A 221 8.50 23.01 22.05
CA ARG A 221 8.05 23.00 20.65
C ARG A 221 6.58 23.39 20.49
N PHE A 222 5.80 23.36 21.57
CA PHE A 222 4.37 23.63 21.58
C PHE A 222 4.00 24.82 22.46
N SER A 223 4.95 25.70 22.84
CA SER A 223 4.67 26.87 23.67
C SER A 223 3.66 27.85 23.07
N ASP A 224 3.61 27.93 21.73
CA ASP A 224 2.69 28.81 21.01
C ASP A 224 1.35 28.13 20.67
N PHE A 225 1.22 26.83 20.95
CA PHE A 225 -0.01 26.08 20.72
C PHE A 225 -1.09 26.54 21.70
N LYS A 226 -2.29 26.86 21.19
CA LYS A 226 -3.41 27.37 21.98
C LYS A 226 -4.31 26.27 22.56
N GLY A 227 -4.12 25.04 22.13
CA GLY A 227 -4.84 23.87 22.64
C GLY A 227 -4.19 23.29 23.90
N VAL A 228 -4.61 22.08 24.24
CA VAL A 228 -4.10 21.33 25.40
C VAL A 228 -2.89 20.50 24.98
N VAL A 229 -1.78 20.65 25.70
CA VAL A 229 -0.63 19.76 25.59
C VAL A 229 -0.72 18.72 26.70
N ILE A 230 -0.76 17.44 26.33
CA ILE A 230 -0.79 16.31 27.25
C ILE A 230 0.56 15.59 27.17
N PHE A 231 1.13 15.26 28.33
CA PHE A 231 2.40 14.56 28.43
C PHE A 231 2.17 13.06 28.62
N ILE A 232 2.95 12.22 27.92
CA ILE A 232 2.86 10.76 28.03
C ILE A 232 3.50 10.25 29.33
N GLU A 233 4.50 10.97 29.85
CA GLU A 233 5.22 10.54 31.05
C GLU A 233 4.30 10.40 32.27
N GLU A 234 4.60 9.40 33.09
CA GLU A 234 3.80 9.07 34.26
C GLU A 234 3.88 10.19 35.32
N ASP A 235 2.78 10.91 35.51
CA ASP A 235 2.57 11.83 36.63
C ASP A 235 1.53 11.28 37.62
N GLU A 236 1.22 12.05 38.67
CA GLU A 236 0.26 11.63 39.70
C GLU A 236 -1.12 11.31 39.10
N ASP A 237 -1.59 12.06 38.09
CA ASP A 237 -2.88 11.79 37.46
C ASP A 237 -2.83 10.49 36.66
N PHE A 238 -1.78 10.26 35.88
CA PHE A 238 -1.56 9.01 35.16
C PHE A 238 -1.56 7.79 36.10
N LEU A 239 -0.83 7.89 37.22
CA LEU A 239 -0.71 6.80 38.19
C LEU A 239 -2.05 6.43 38.84
N MET A 240 -2.93 7.41 39.04
CA MET A 240 -4.28 7.22 39.58
C MET A 240 -5.29 6.68 38.58
N GLN A 241 -4.99 6.62 37.27
CA GLN A 241 -5.92 6.11 36.27
C GLN A 241 -6.12 4.59 36.35
N SER A 242 -7.28 4.15 35.88
CA SER A 242 -7.62 2.74 35.76
C SER A 242 -6.69 2.02 34.77
N LEU A 243 -6.35 0.77 35.12
CA LEU A 243 -5.63 -0.17 34.26
C LEU A 243 -6.56 -0.86 33.24
N ALA A 244 -7.88 -0.76 33.42
CA ALA A 244 -8.87 -1.47 32.63
C ALA A 244 -9.06 -0.83 31.25
N ASN A 245 -9.39 -1.66 30.24
CA ASN A 245 -9.76 -1.20 28.91
C ASN A 245 -10.97 -0.26 29.00
N LEU A 246 -11.00 0.73 28.11
CA LEU A 246 -12.16 1.59 27.94
C LEU A 246 -13.27 0.84 27.21
N ASN A 247 -14.51 1.03 27.66
CA ASN A 247 -15.69 0.50 26.97
C ASN A 247 -16.45 1.67 26.32
N ILE A 248 -15.92 2.15 25.20
CA ILE A 248 -16.48 3.27 24.43
C ILE A 248 -16.95 2.75 23.07
N SER A 249 -18.12 3.19 22.62
CA SER A 249 -18.63 2.84 21.30
C SER A 249 -17.91 3.63 20.21
N ILE A 250 -17.15 2.94 19.36
CA ILE A 250 -16.43 3.51 18.21
C ILE A 250 -16.92 2.81 16.96
N LEU A 251 -17.43 3.56 15.97
CA LEU A 251 -17.96 3.02 14.71
C LEU A 251 -16.83 2.58 13.77
N PRO A 252 -17.06 1.63 12.84
CA PRO A 252 -16.00 1.15 11.93
C PRO A 252 -15.48 2.26 11.02
N ASP A 253 -16.37 3.16 10.63
CA ASP A 253 -16.04 4.28 9.75
C ASP A 253 -15.44 5.47 10.50
N SER A 254 -15.27 5.37 11.83
CA SER A 254 -14.58 6.41 12.60
C SER A 254 -13.12 6.49 12.18
N LEU A 255 -12.56 7.69 12.17
CA LEU A 255 -11.18 7.92 11.75
C LEU A 255 -10.19 7.33 12.77
N ALA A 256 -9.25 6.53 12.27
CA ALA A 256 -8.15 5.97 13.06
C ALA A 256 -6.91 6.89 13.03
N TYR A 257 -6.58 7.43 11.86
CA TYR A 257 -5.42 8.31 11.69
C TYR A 257 -5.55 9.28 10.52
N ILE A 258 -4.71 10.32 10.54
CA ILE A 258 -4.47 11.20 9.41
C ILE A 258 -2.96 11.27 9.14
N ILE A 259 -2.53 10.89 7.94
CA ILE A 259 -1.13 11.00 7.50
C ILE A 259 -0.99 12.11 6.46
N TYR A 260 -0.03 13.00 6.65
CA TYR A 260 0.23 14.09 5.72
C TYR A 260 1.17 13.66 4.59
N THR A 261 0.71 13.79 3.35
CA THR A 261 1.50 13.47 2.15
C THR A 261 1.89 14.74 1.40
N SER A 262 3.06 14.72 0.75
CA SER A 262 3.49 15.80 -0.13
C SER A 262 2.64 15.83 -1.41
N ARG A 263 2.30 17.03 -1.88
CA ARG A 263 1.67 17.24 -3.20
C ARG A 263 2.60 17.98 -4.13
N SER A 264 2.36 17.80 -5.43
CA SER A 264 2.93 18.63 -6.50
C SER A 264 2.62 20.13 -6.32
N THR A 265 1.53 20.49 -5.64
CA THR A 265 1.15 21.87 -5.31
C THR A 265 1.97 22.49 -4.16
N GLY A 266 2.95 21.77 -3.61
CA GLY A 266 3.87 22.25 -2.56
C GLY A 266 3.33 22.22 -1.13
N LYS A 267 2.00 22.30 -0.93
CA LYS A 267 1.38 22.19 0.40
C LYS A 267 0.98 20.74 0.72
N PRO A 268 1.43 20.17 1.86
CA PRO A 268 1.00 18.84 2.31
C PRO A 268 -0.51 18.75 2.54
N LYS A 269 -1.12 17.58 2.28
CA LYS A 269 -2.52 17.27 2.60
C LYS A 269 -2.62 16.14 3.62
N GLY A 270 -3.57 16.22 4.54
CA GLY A 270 -3.93 15.09 5.41
C GLY A 270 -4.76 14.05 4.65
N VAL A 271 -4.34 12.80 4.67
CA VAL A 271 -5.12 11.64 4.20
C VAL A 271 -5.74 10.96 5.42
N ALA A 272 -7.05 11.09 5.56
CA ALA A 272 -7.81 10.56 6.69
C ALA A 272 -8.27 9.13 6.43
N MET A 273 -7.98 8.22 7.36
CA MET A 273 -8.23 6.79 7.20
C MET A 273 -9.09 6.26 8.36
N SER A 274 -10.13 5.52 8.01
CA SER A 274 -11.04 4.90 8.98
C SER A 274 -10.44 3.66 9.63
N HIS A 275 -11.02 3.26 10.76
CA HIS A 275 -10.75 1.96 11.36
C HIS A 275 -11.05 0.81 10.39
N ARG A 276 -12.17 0.84 9.67
CA ARG A 276 -12.57 -0.20 8.71
C ARG A 276 -11.50 -0.39 7.63
N SER A 277 -10.99 0.70 7.07
CA SER A 277 -9.96 0.67 6.01
C SER A 277 -8.67 0.01 6.50
N ILE A 278 -8.13 0.45 7.65
CA ILE A 278 -6.87 -0.09 8.15
C ILE A 278 -7.02 -1.52 8.68
N VAL A 279 -8.13 -1.83 9.36
CA VAL A 279 -8.43 -3.18 9.86
C VAL A 279 -8.51 -4.18 8.71
N ASN A 280 -9.13 -3.81 7.58
CA ASN A 280 -9.16 -4.65 6.39
C ASN A 280 -7.74 -5.08 5.95
N ARG A 281 -6.86 -4.09 5.80
CA ARG A 281 -5.46 -4.30 5.40
C ARG A 281 -4.70 -5.17 6.40
N MET A 282 -4.92 -4.98 7.70
CA MET A 282 -4.26 -5.74 8.74
C MET A 282 -4.74 -7.19 8.81
N LEU A 283 -6.06 -7.42 8.75
CA LEU A 283 -6.63 -8.78 8.79
C LEU A 283 -6.27 -9.59 7.54
N TRP A 284 -6.26 -8.97 6.37
CA TRP A 284 -5.78 -9.60 5.14
C TRP A 284 -4.32 -10.08 5.29
N MET A 285 -3.43 -9.22 5.80
CA MET A 285 -2.01 -9.56 5.94
C MET A 285 -1.79 -10.63 7.01
N LYS A 286 -2.50 -10.53 8.14
CA LYS A 286 -2.53 -11.56 9.19
C LYS A 286 -2.94 -12.91 8.61
N LYS A 287 -4.06 -12.98 7.89
CA LYS A 287 -4.59 -14.20 7.28
C LYS A 287 -3.66 -14.78 6.20
N LYS A 288 -3.00 -13.92 5.42
CA LYS A 288 -2.17 -14.36 4.28
C LYS A 288 -0.77 -14.82 4.69
N TYR A 289 -0.15 -14.16 5.67
CA TYR A 289 1.28 -14.35 5.96
C TYR A 289 1.58 -14.83 7.39
N PHE A 290 0.66 -14.65 8.35
CA PHE A 290 0.92 -14.81 9.79
C PHE A 290 -0.03 -15.77 10.50
N THR A 291 -0.65 -16.71 9.78
CA THR A 291 -1.44 -17.79 10.40
C THR A 291 -0.56 -18.84 11.06
N GLU A 292 0.57 -19.17 10.44
CA GLU A 292 1.49 -20.23 10.89
C GLU A 292 2.74 -19.71 11.62
N ILE A 293 2.96 -18.38 11.62
CA ILE A 293 4.13 -17.78 12.24
C ILE A 293 3.74 -16.52 13.03
N ASN A 294 4.35 -16.34 14.20
CA ASN A 294 4.24 -15.08 14.93
C ASN A 294 5.21 -14.06 14.34
N PRO A 295 4.72 -12.89 13.87
CA PRO A 295 5.58 -11.84 13.34
C PRO A 295 6.56 -11.30 14.39
N ILE A 296 7.83 -11.22 14.02
CA ILE A 296 8.84 -10.44 14.73
C ILE A 296 9.31 -9.38 13.74
N VAL A 297 8.88 -8.14 13.97
CA VAL A 297 8.99 -7.05 12.99
C VAL A 297 9.88 -5.95 13.53
N LEU A 298 10.74 -5.43 12.67
CA LEU A 298 11.51 -4.23 12.92
C LEU A 298 10.75 -3.01 12.40
N GLN A 299 10.46 -2.07 13.30
CA GLN A 299 9.81 -0.79 12.99
C GLN A 299 10.87 0.20 12.49
N LYS A 300 10.99 0.30 11.17
CA LYS A 300 12.00 1.13 10.50
C LYS A 300 11.37 2.39 9.91
N ALA A 301 10.21 2.26 9.26
CA ALA A 301 9.56 3.38 8.58
C ALA A 301 9.32 4.55 9.55
N SER A 302 9.41 5.80 9.09
CA SER A 302 8.96 6.91 9.92
C SER A 302 7.46 6.77 10.14
N TYR A 303 6.98 7.02 11.36
CA TYR A 303 5.56 6.94 11.70
C TYR A 303 4.70 8.04 11.07
N ASN A 304 5.34 8.94 10.32
CA ASN A 304 4.70 9.92 9.44
C ASN A 304 4.39 9.35 8.04
N PHE A 305 4.81 8.12 7.75
CA PHE A 305 4.42 7.37 6.56
C PHE A 305 3.56 6.18 6.96
N ASP A 306 2.62 5.83 6.09
CA ASP A 306 1.62 4.80 6.34
C ASP A 306 2.21 3.39 6.40
N ALA A 307 3.32 3.14 5.71
CA ALA A 307 4.09 1.89 5.82
C ALA A 307 4.41 1.51 7.29
N SER A 308 4.59 2.49 8.18
CA SER A 308 4.86 2.19 9.61
C SER A 308 3.70 1.47 10.29
N LEU A 309 2.46 1.64 9.81
CA LEU A 309 1.29 1.11 10.51
C LEU A 309 1.28 -0.41 10.48
N TRP A 310 1.65 -1.05 9.37
CA TRP A 310 1.72 -2.51 9.39
C TRP A 310 2.92 -2.97 10.21
N GLU A 311 4.06 -2.26 10.14
CA GLU A 311 5.23 -2.57 10.97
C GLU A 311 4.86 -2.56 12.46
N ILE A 312 4.03 -1.60 12.89
CA ILE A 312 3.56 -1.46 14.27
C ILE A 312 2.47 -2.46 14.61
N PHE A 313 1.37 -2.49 13.85
CA PHE A 313 0.15 -3.15 14.29
C PHE A 313 0.11 -4.65 13.96
N ILE A 314 0.75 -5.12 12.89
CA ILE A 314 0.80 -6.56 12.59
C ILE A 314 1.40 -7.37 13.74
N PRO A 315 2.58 -7.04 14.30
CA PRO A 315 3.09 -7.78 15.44
C PRO A 315 2.13 -7.72 16.63
N LEU A 316 1.57 -6.54 16.91
CA LEU A 316 0.67 -6.33 18.04
C LEU A 316 -0.66 -7.10 17.93
N ILE A 317 -1.26 -7.28 16.75
CA ILE A 317 -2.52 -8.03 16.61
C ILE A 317 -2.35 -9.53 16.38
N CYS A 318 -1.10 -10.00 16.21
CA CYS A 318 -0.78 -11.41 15.98
C CYS A 318 -0.17 -12.10 17.20
N GLY A 319 0.09 -11.38 18.29
CA GLY A 319 0.81 -11.94 19.45
C GLY A 319 2.31 -12.08 19.20
N GLY A 320 2.83 -11.27 18.27
CA GLY A 320 4.21 -11.20 17.87
C GLY A 320 5.05 -10.25 18.72
N LYS A 321 6.15 -9.76 18.14
CA LYS A 321 7.09 -8.84 18.81
C LYS A 321 7.45 -7.70 17.88
N LEU A 322 7.21 -6.48 18.35
CA LEU A 322 7.61 -5.22 17.71
C LEU A 322 8.96 -4.78 18.27
N VAL A 323 9.94 -4.55 17.40
CA VAL A 323 11.27 -4.03 17.75
C VAL A 323 11.41 -2.66 17.10
N LEU A 324 11.64 -1.61 17.89
CA LEU A 324 11.81 -0.25 17.39
C LEU A 324 13.28 -0.02 17.00
N LEU A 325 13.51 0.48 15.79
CA LEU A 325 14.82 0.94 15.35
C LEU A 325 15.04 2.38 15.82
N SER A 326 16.08 2.67 16.60
CA SER A 326 16.37 4.06 17.00
C SER A 326 16.83 4.94 15.81
N ASN A 327 16.78 6.26 15.98
CA ASN A 327 17.24 7.20 14.94
C ASN A 327 18.76 7.11 14.69
N GLU A 328 19.55 6.74 15.69
CA GLU A 328 20.99 6.53 15.52
C GLU A 328 21.28 5.21 14.80
N GLU A 329 20.63 4.11 15.17
CA GLU A 329 20.78 2.82 14.48
C GLU A 329 20.30 2.89 13.02
N ALA A 330 19.31 3.72 12.71
CA ALA A 330 18.84 3.91 11.33
C ALA A 330 19.91 4.47 10.36
N LYS A 331 20.99 5.06 10.89
CA LYS A 331 22.11 5.59 10.09
C LYS A 331 23.20 4.54 9.84
N ASP A 332 23.13 3.38 10.50
CA ASP A 332 24.15 2.34 10.44
C ASP A 332 23.56 0.99 9.98
N ILE A 333 24.02 0.54 8.80
CA ILE A 333 23.57 -0.72 8.20
C ILE A 333 24.01 -1.95 9.02
N TYR A 334 25.10 -1.86 9.79
CA TYR A 334 25.54 -2.94 10.67
C TYR A 334 24.71 -3.02 11.95
N ALA A 335 24.17 -1.88 12.43
CA ALA A 335 23.22 -1.88 13.53
C ALA A 335 21.93 -2.63 13.14
N LEU A 336 21.44 -2.41 11.91
CA LEU A 336 20.32 -3.16 11.34
C LEU A 336 20.59 -4.68 11.32
N GLU A 337 21.77 -5.10 10.88
CA GLU A 337 22.17 -6.52 10.91
C GLU A 337 22.16 -7.08 12.34
N GLY A 338 22.75 -6.34 13.28
CA GLY A 338 22.80 -6.69 14.70
C GLY A 338 21.42 -6.90 15.30
N LEU A 339 20.46 -6.03 14.98
CA LEU A 339 19.07 -6.15 15.45
C LEU A 339 18.35 -7.35 14.84
N ILE A 340 18.52 -7.60 13.54
CA ILE A 340 17.95 -8.77 12.85
C ILE A 340 18.38 -10.05 13.55
N LYS A 341 19.68 -10.17 13.83
CA LYS A 341 20.26 -11.32 14.52
C LYS A 341 19.84 -11.40 15.98
N ARG A 342 19.95 -10.30 16.74
CA ARG A 342 19.67 -10.28 18.19
C ARG A 342 18.21 -10.61 18.48
N HIS A 343 17.28 -10.00 17.76
CA HIS A 343 15.85 -10.15 18.04
C HIS A 343 15.17 -11.23 17.22
N GLN A 344 15.88 -11.87 16.28
CA GLN A 344 15.36 -12.87 15.36
C GLN A 344 14.22 -12.29 14.49
N ILE A 345 14.46 -11.10 13.93
CA ILE A 345 13.50 -10.44 13.03
C ILE A 345 13.20 -11.38 11.88
N ASN A 346 11.91 -11.63 11.64
CA ASN A 346 11.46 -12.58 10.62
C ASN A 346 10.71 -11.92 9.45
N SER A 347 10.30 -10.67 9.63
CA SER A 347 9.53 -9.92 8.65
C SER A 347 9.99 -8.46 8.64
N ILE A 348 10.26 -7.91 7.47
CA ILE A 348 10.78 -6.55 7.31
C ILE A 348 10.33 -5.93 5.98
N GLU A 349 10.21 -4.60 5.93
CA GLU A 349 10.03 -3.87 4.68
C GLU A 349 11.32 -3.25 4.15
N PHE A 350 11.55 -3.38 2.85
CA PHE A 350 12.56 -2.62 2.13
C PHE A 350 12.05 -2.16 0.76
N THR A 351 12.35 -0.92 0.38
CA THR A 351 12.15 -0.50 -1.00
C THR A 351 13.11 -1.28 -1.92
N PRO A 352 12.76 -1.48 -3.20
CA PRO A 352 13.65 -2.10 -4.19
C PRO A 352 15.08 -1.54 -4.17
N SER A 353 15.24 -0.21 -4.06
CA SER A 353 16.57 0.42 -3.94
C SER A 353 17.36 -0.07 -2.73
N VAL A 354 16.71 -0.23 -1.56
CA VAL A 354 17.37 -0.76 -0.35
C VAL A 354 17.68 -2.25 -0.50
N ILE A 355 16.79 -3.05 -1.11
CA ILE A 355 17.08 -4.46 -1.41
C ILE A 355 18.32 -4.58 -2.29
N ALA A 356 18.45 -3.73 -3.31
CA ALA A 356 19.62 -3.72 -4.20
C ALA A 356 20.92 -3.45 -3.44
N LEU A 357 20.92 -2.48 -2.51
CA LEU A 357 22.08 -2.19 -1.66
C LEU A 357 22.42 -3.37 -0.73
N LEU A 358 21.42 -4.03 -0.19
CA LEU A 358 21.61 -5.14 0.77
C LEU A 358 22.04 -6.45 0.12
N LEU A 359 21.90 -6.62 -1.20
CA LEU A 359 22.34 -7.83 -1.91
C LEU A 359 23.84 -8.08 -1.77
N ASP A 360 24.65 -7.04 -1.62
CA ASP A 360 26.10 -7.12 -1.44
C ASP A 360 26.51 -7.36 0.02
N THR A 361 25.53 -7.52 0.94
CA THR A 361 25.73 -7.75 2.37
C THR A 361 25.23 -9.14 2.80
N ASP A 362 25.45 -9.49 4.08
CA ASP A 362 24.92 -10.73 4.67
C ASP A 362 23.52 -10.55 5.31
N ILE A 363 22.97 -9.34 5.33
CA ILE A 363 21.72 -9.01 6.03
C ILE A 363 20.53 -9.83 5.52
N LEU A 364 20.43 -10.06 4.21
CA LEU A 364 19.32 -10.84 3.63
C LEU A 364 19.53 -12.36 3.75
N LYS A 365 20.72 -12.82 4.20
CA LYS A 365 21.07 -14.24 4.35
C LYS A 365 20.53 -14.86 5.63
N TYR A 366 20.13 -14.05 6.61
CA TYR A 366 19.78 -14.56 7.93
C TYR A 366 18.55 -15.50 7.88
N PRO A 367 18.67 -16.76 8.34
CA PRO A 367 17.59 -17.75 8.23
C PRO A 367 16.30 -17.42 8.99
N CYS A 368 16.38 -16.49 9.95
CA CYS A 368 15.22 -15.97 10.67
C CYS A 368 14.28 -15.18 9.74
N LEU A 369 14.81 -14.50 8.72
CA LEU A 369 14.02 -13.76 7.73
C LEU A 369 13.17 -14.73 6.90
N LYS A 370 11.85 -14.57 7.02
CA LYS A 370 10.83 -15.31 6.26
C LYS A 370 10.21 -14.46 5.17
N TYR A 371 9.93 -13.19 5.47
CA TYR A 371 9.30 -12.27 4.53
C TYR A 371 10.08 -10.96 4.41
N ILE A 372 10.36 -10.57 3.17
CA ILE A 372 10.77 -9.22 2.80
C ILE A 372 9.63 -8.62 2.01
N PHE A 373 8.92 -7.68 2.62
CA PHE A 373 7.91 -6.89 1.93
C PHE A 373 8.61 -5.76 1.17
N SER A 374 8.18 -5.52 -0.07
CA SER A 374 8.73 -4.48 -0.93
C SER A 374 7.63 -3.64 -1.50
N SER A 375 7.71 -2.31 -1.29
CA SER A 375 6.71 -1.34 -1.73
C SER A 375 7.40 -0.02 -2.12
N SER A 376 6.61 0.98 -2.47
CA SER A 376 7.01 2.37 -2.80
C SER A 376 7.83 2.58 -4.08
N GLU A 377 8.42 1.55 -4.68
CA GLU A 377 9.11 1.64 -5.99
C GLU A 377 8.80 0.39 -6.84
N PRO A 378 8.91 0.48 -8.18
CA PRO A 378 8.82 -0.71 -9.03
C PRO A 378 9.92 -1.72 -8.71
N LEU A 379 9.53 -2.96 -8.41
CA LEU A 379 10.48 -4.06 -8.22
C LEU A 379 10.92 -4.61 -9.59
N SER A 380 12.16 -4.32 -9.99
CA SER A 380 12.63 -4.69 -11.32
C SER A 380 12.91 -6.19 -11.49
N ALA A 381 12.73 -6.68 -12.71
CA ALA A 381 13.02 -8.07 -13.06
C ALA A 381 14.49 -8.42 -12.76
N SER A 382 15.40 -7.49 -13.08
CA SER A 382 16.84 -7.69 -12.94
C SER A 382 17.24 -7.82 -11.47
N LEU A 383 16.66 -7.01 -10.58
CA LEU A 383 16.91 -7.07 -9.14
C LEU A 383 16.41 -8.38 -8.54
N PHE A 384 15.14 -8.73 -8.79
CA PHE A 384 14.59 -9.99 -8.27
C PHE A 384 15.32 -11.22 -8.85
N ASN A 385 15.69 -11.20 -10.13
CA ASN A 385 16.47 -12.28 -10.74
C ASN A 385 17.89 -12.42 -10.14
N LYS A 386 18.49 -11.36 -9.61
CA LYS A 386 19.73 -11.44 -8.81
C LYS A 386 19.43 -12.05 -7.45
N TYR A 387 18.41 -11.55 -6.75
CA TYR A 387 18.00 -12.07 -5.43
C TYR A 387 17.71 -13.58 -5.48
N ARG A 388 16.91 -14.06 -6.43
CA ARG A 388 16.55 -15.50 -6.51
C ARG A 388 17.73 -16.44 -6.79
N LYS A 389 18.85 -15.92 -7.33
CA LYS A 389 20.07 -16.71 -7.59
C LYS A 389 20.91 -16.90 -6.33
N THR A 390 20.57 -16.18 -5.26
CA THR A 390 21.14 -16.39 -3.94
C THR A 390 20.50 -17.59 -3.25
N ASN A 391 21.08 -18.06 -2.15
CA ASN A 391 20.51 -19.12 -1.31
C ASN A 391 19.66 -18.56 -0.15
N TYR A 392 19.08 -17.37 -0.30
CA TYR A 392 18.34 -16.71 0.77
C TYR A 392 16.98 -17.38 0.98
N SER A 393 16.58 -17.55 2.24
CA SER A 393 15.32 -18.23 2.59
C SER A 393 14.08 -17.34 2.52
N ALA A 394 14.27 -16.02 2.59
CA ALA A 394 13.16 -15.08 2.66
C ALA A 394 12.41 -15.00 1.32
N LYS A 395 11.08 -14.96 1.39
CA LYS A 395 10.23 -14.66 0.25
C LYS A 395 10.11 -13.15 0.07
N ILE A 396 10.24 -12.67 -1.17
CA ILE A 396 9.94 -11.27 -1.51
C ILE A 396 8.47 -11.15 -1.88
N ILE A 397 7.78 -10.26 -1.19
CA ILE A 397 6.39 -9.90 -1.46
C ILE A 397 6.37 -8.49 -2.04
N ASN A 398 5.96 -8.34 -3.29
CA ASN A 398 5.76 -7.04 -3.92
C ASN A 398 4.38 -6.52 -3.51
N LEU A 399 4.34 -5.38 -2.84
CA LEU A 399 3.15 -4.69 -2.39
C LEU A 399 2.99 -3.39 -3.16
N TYR A 400 1.75 -2.93 -3.31
CA TYR A 400 1.47 -1.64 -3.92
C TYR A 400 0.17 -1.06 -3.38
N GLY A 401 0.23 0.21 -2.99
CA GLY A 401 -0.92 1.07 -2.84
C GLY A 401 -0.51 2.51 -2.54
N PRO A 402 -1.37 3.49 -2.85
CA PRO A 402 -1.19 4.85 -2.36
C PRO A 402 -1.70 4.98 -0.92
N THR A 403 -1.32 6.07 -0.24
CA THR A 403 -1.78 6.34 1.13
C THR A 403 -3.28 6.44 1.27
N GLU A 404 -3.96 6.90 0.22
CA GLU A 404 -5.42 6.96 0.13
C GLU A 404 -6.11 5.58 0.13
N ALA A 405 -5.36 4.49 -0.06
CA ALA A 405 -5.87 3.12 -0.10
C ALA A 405 -5.55 2.31 1.18
N ALA A 406 -5.16 2.97 2.28
CA ALA A 406 -4.72 2.33 3.52
C ALA A 406 -3.50 1.40 3.33
N ILE A 407 -2.36 2.02 3.03
CA ILE A 407 -1.03 1.40 2.81
C ILE A 407 -0.92 0.69 1.46
N ASP A 408 -1.46 -0.53 1.33
CA ASP A 408 -1.34 -1.33 0.09
C ASP A 408 -2.69 -1.91 -0.33
N SER A 409 -3.00 -1.80 -1.62
CA SER A 409 -4.22 -2.33 -2.24
C SER A 409 -4.01 -3.65 -2.97
N THR A 410 -2.78 -3.97 -3.38
CA THR A 410 -2.48 -5.20 -4.13
C THR A 410 -1.25 -5.92 -3.57
N SER A 411 -1.17 -7.23 -3.80
CA SER A 411 0.08 -7.97 -3.54
C SER A 411 0.39 -9.05 -4.55
N TYR A 412 1.69 -9.26 -4.74
CA TYR A 412 2.28 -10.34 -5.53
C TYR A 412 3.38 -11.03 -4.72
N GLU A 413 3.20 -12.33 -4.45
CA GLU A 413 4.27 -13.17 -3.91
C GLU A 413 5.17 -13.59 -5.06
N CYS A 414 6.44 -13.18 -5.03
CA CYS A 414 7.35 -13.45 -6.12
C CYS A 414 7.63 -14.96 -6.22
N GLU A 415 7.36 -15.53 -7.39
CA GLU A 415 7.59 -16.94 -7.66
C GLU A 415 9.09 -17.18 -7.94
N ASN A 416 9.61 -18.36 -7.60
CA ASN A 416 10.99 -18.72 -7.93
C ASN A 416 11.14 -19.08 -9.42
N LYS A 417 10.96 -18.08 -10.29
CA LYS A 417 11.12 -18.16 -11.74
C LYS A 417 11.87 -16.94 -12.28
N ASN A 418 12.35 -17.06 -13.50
CA ASN A 418 13.01 -15.95 -14.18
C ASN A 418 11.97 -14.99 -14.77
N TYR A 419 11.96 -13.74 -14.32
CA TYR A 419 11.06 -12.71 -14.86
C TYR A 419 11.70 -12.00 -16.05
N LYS A 420 10.90 -11.74 -17.10
CA LYS A 420 11.32 -11.02 -18.32
C LYS A 420 11.03 -9.52 -18.26
N SER A 421 10.04 -9.14 -17.47
CA SER A 421 9.59 -7.77 -17.19
C SER A 421 9.55 -7.55 -15.69
N ASP A 422 9.38 -6.29 -15.27
CA ASP A 422 9.26 -5.94 -13.86
C ASP A 422 8.19 -6.76 -13.14
N ILE A 423 8.40 -6.92 -11.84
CA ILE A 423 7.54 -7.76 -11.01
C ILE A 423 6.16 -7.11 -10.93
N PRO A 424 5.07 -7.84 -11.22
CA PRO A 424 3.72 -7.30 -11.13
C PRO A 424 3.38 -6.83 -9.71
N ILE A 425 2.49 -5.86 -9.60
CA ILE A 425 1.87 -5.46 -8.32
C ILE A 425 0.86 -6.48 -7.80
N GLY A 426 0.47 -7.44 -8.64
CA GLY A 426 -0.30 -8.61 -8.27
C GLY A 426 -1.81 -8.41 -8.30
N ARG A 427 -2.50 -8.98 -7.31
CA ARG A 427 -3.96 -8.97 -7.21
C ARG A 427 -4.43 -8.10 -6.04
N PRO A 428 -5.66 -7.55 -6.10
CA PRO A 428 -6.25 -6.84 -4.98
C PRO A 428 -6.22 -7.65 -3.67
N ILE A 429 -6.10 -6.94 -2.55
CA ILE A 429 -6.34 -7.53 -1.23
C ILE A 429 -7.85 -7.73 -0.99
N THR A 430 -8.22 -8.40 0.10
CA THR A 430 -9.64 -8.58 0.47
C THR A 430 -10.37 -7.22 0.53
N ASN A 431 -11.65 -7.19 0.16
CA ASN A 431 -12.49 -5.97 0.15
C ASN A 431 -11.93 -4.79 -0.69
N THR A 432 -11.10 -5.06 -1.70
CA THR A 432 -10.49 -4.04 -2.58
C THR A 432 -10.74 -4.41 -4.04
N GLN A 433 -10.91 -3.41 -4.91
CA GLN A 433 -11.19 -3.57 -6.35
C GLN A 433 -10.23 -2.79 -7.22
#